data_AF-A0A3A4XJS7-F1
#
_entry.id   AF-A0A3A4XJS7-F1
#
_cell.length_a   1.000
_cell.length_b   1.000
_cell.length_c   1.000
_cell.angle_alpha   90.00
_cell.angle_beta   90.00
_cell.angle_gamma   90.00
#
_symmetry.space_group_name_H-M   'P 1'
#
loop_
_entity.id
_entity.type
_entity.pdbx_description
1 polymer ?
#
loop_
_entity_poly.entity_id
_entity_poly.type
_entity_poly.pdbx_seq_one_letter_code
_entity_poly.pdbx_strand_id
1 'polypeptide(L)'
;MGIAMGVSPDKNHDDQPNSTGGMADVDLNPAVLPGRPKQGGTGNLPERYAIKTNGNERVLTCLEAPNLNVHIEAGMAFSGSVARKSPPGTIFLDGVAQCEPFMDHERQVYNLDHHEGCVRSFTLAACEQALVMYMKGLDLQSREWNIFANEPDLDTLLSIWIILNHARIGRQDVNQRRLLFALVRYEGIIDALGLELKELSAFPAELMRKIQRVIDHLRSEEVALKKQGVWGKTDFLGYAAAILHKIDQIFYKPSDFADYLGVEELARVDLTDQRIAAVVEADMGIYEIEPHLNKLYGSRLGVVFLKKGLRTYTVRQMDLFMPITLEDIYDRLNFVDPAVKNRTLGHKWGGAADIGGSPRETGTQLQPLEIVHACRQAIRKPDWGQKTYRLALTTVLVGFIVLCAHIVRLIWDPAKWLAIETPAAFWTSPDFGFMLTLLTASAISLVLIARSHPWQYGWLSPIGKQWWLLLPAALVGGIAGGLWAPESLVEKQSLGSLLVIGVLGLPLAAEMLFRSLAHGLLAQDARTQRYDSRWFIAWPVIGSTLLYTAFVMALFLSNQAGNVYTPLDWGKTALTLSGALLLGLAAGMVRERSQSLWTAVVFHMLAAAAAFLAHYLLQ
;
A
#
# COMPACT_ATOMS: atom_id res chain seq x y z
N MET A 1 -49.47 57.84 -11.37
CA MET A 1 -49.55 57.38 -12.77
C MET A 1 -48.95 55.98 -12.79
N GLY A 2 -49.73 54.90 -12.77
CA GLY A 2 -50.52 54.39 -13.91
C GLY A 2 -49.67 53.34 -14.63
N ILE A 3 -49.71 52.06 -14.25
CA ILE A 3 -50.62 50.99 -14.73
C ILE A 3 -50.14 50.30 -16.03
N ALA A 4 -50.26 48.96 -15.99
CA ALA A 4 -50.43 47.97 -17.08
C ALA A 4 -49.18 47.56 -17.87
N MET A 5 -48.81 46.27 -17.89
CA MET A 5 -49.49 45.09 -18.44
C MET A 5 -49.57 45.08 -19.98
N GLY A 6 -49.00 44.03 -20.56
CA GLY A 6 -49.17 43.63 -21.96
C GLY A 6 -48.65 42.20 -22.16
N VAL A 7 -49.57 41.26 -22.16
CA VAL A 7 -49.39 39.81 -22.34
C VAL A 7 -49.74 39.42 -23.79
N SER A 8 -49.17 38.30 -24.26
CA SER A 8 -49.68 37.37 -25.31
C SER A 8 -49.40 37.66 -26.79
N PRO A 9 -49.52 36.65 -27.70
CA PRO A 9 -49.01 35.26 -27.64
C PRO A 9 -48.52 34.71 -29.01
N ASP A 10 -48.04 33.45 -28.97
CA ASP A 10 -48.13 32.38 -29.99
C ASP A 10 -47.64 32.60 -31.43
N LYS A 11 -46.77 31.67 -31.87
CA LYS A 11 -47.06 30.84 -33.04
C LYS A 11 -46.15 29.61 -33.11
N ASN A 12 -46.81 28.44 -33.07
CA ASN A 12 -46.30 27.15 -33.53
C ASN A 12 -45.81 27.23 -34.98
N HIS A 13 -44.75 26.48 -35.29
CA HIS A 13 -44.69 25.72 -36.53
C HIS A 13 -43.85 24.46 -36.33
N ASP A 14 -44.52 23.32 -36.49
CA ASP A 14 -43.94 22.03 -36.81
C ASP A 14 -43.07 22.11 -38.07
N ASP A 15 -41.99 21.34 -38.11
CA ASP A 15 -41.59 20.56 -39.28
C ASP A 15 -40.53 19.51 -38.88
N GLN A 16 -40.95 18.25 -38.84
CA GLN A 16 -40.08 17.10 -39.09
C GLN A 16 -40.14 16.74 -40.58
N PRO A 17 -39.08 16.08 -41.09
CA PRO A 17 -39.33 14.71 -41.54
C PRO A 17 -38.25 13.68 -41.16
N ASN A 18 -38.76 12.52 -40.76
CA ASN A 18 -38.28 11.14 -40.96
C ASN A 18 -37.39 10.94 -42.21
N SER A 19 -36.53 9.93 -42.35
CA SER A 19 -36.10 8.76 -41.57
C SER A 19 -34.99 8.04 -42.39
N THR A 20 -34.28 7.09 -41.76
CA THR A 20 -33.80 5.78 -42.28
C THR A 20 -32.34 5.44 -41.96
N GLY A 21 -32.15 4.20 -41.50
CA GLY A 21 -30.87 3.47 -41.56
C GLY A 21 -30.30 3.08 -40.20
N GLY A 22 -30.74 1.93 -39.68
CA GLY A 22 -30.29 1.37 -38.42
C GLY A 22 -29.03 0.51 -38.52
N MET A 23 -28.35 0.35 -37.39
CA MET A 23 -27.59 -0.86 -37.05
C MET A 23 -27.34 -0.84 -35.54
N ALA A 24 -27.55 -1.99 -34.91
CA ALA A 24 -27.67 -2.16 -33.46
C ALA A 24 -26.40 -1.74 -32.68
N ASP A 25 -26.55 -0.72 -31.83
CA ASP A 25 -25.61 -0.46 -30.74
C ASP A 25 -25.92 -1.42 -29.58
N VAL A 26 -24.93 -2.25 -29.28
CA VAL A 26 -24.90 -3.11 -28.10
C VAL A 26 -24.75 -2.20 -26.89
N ASP A 27 -25.81 -2.09 -26.10
CA ASP A 27 -25.87 -1.43 -24.80
C ASP A 27 -24.83 -2.07 -23.86
N LEU A 28 -23.60 -1.52 -23.84
CA LEU A 28 -22.64 -1.75 -22.77
C LEU A 28 -22.98 -0.80 -21.62
N ASN A 29 -24.06 -1.13 -20.90
CA ASN A 29 -24.31 -0.59 -19.57
C ASN A 29 -23.13 -0.99 -18.67
N PRO A 30 -22.27 -0.06 -18.19
CA PRO A 30 -21.39 -0.39 -17.09
C PRO A 30 -22.27 -0.64 -15.87
N ALA A 31 -22.15 -1.84 -15.30
CA ALA A 31 -22.85 -2.23 -14.08
C ALA A 31 -22.75 -1.12 -13.04
N VAL A 32 -23.86 -0.40 -12.86
CA VAL A 32 -24.07 0.51 -11.75
C VAL A 32 -24.04 -0.38 -10.51
N LEU A 33 -22.94 -0.28 -9.75
CA LEU A 33 -22.87 -0.80 -8.39
C LEU A 33 -24.13 -0.37 -7.65
N PRO A 34 -24.78 -1.24 -6.85
CA PRO A 34 -25.96 -0.86 -6.11
C PRO A 34 -25.61 0.35 -5.23
N GLY A 35 -26.20 1.50 -5.58
CA GLY A 35 -25.99 2.74 -4.85
C GLY A 35 -26.41 2.56 -3.40
N ARG A 36 -25.51 2.94 -2.48
CA ARG A 36 -25.83 3.15 -1.07
C ARG A 36 -27.09 4.03 -1.00
N PRO A 37 -28.07 3.74 -0.11
CA PRO A 37 -29.22 4.62 0.06
C PRO A 37 -28.73 6.01 0.43
N LYS A 38 -29.21 7.02 -0.33
CA LYS A 38 -28.98 8.44 -0.07
C LYS A 38 -29.27 8.74 1.41
N GLN A 39 -28.26 9.20 2.15
CA GLN A 39 -28.49 9.91 3.41
C GLN A 39 -29.10 11.28 3.09
N GLY A 40 -30.21 11.61 3.76
CA GLY A 40 -30.88 12.90 3.60
C GLY A 40 -32.39 12.81 3.32
N GLY A 41 -33.10 11.96 4.06
CA GLY A 41 -34.56 12.03 4.20
C GLY A 41 -34.88 12.58 5.60
N THR A 42 -35.66 13.66 5.65
CA THR A 42 -36.05 14.43 6.84
C THR A 42 -36.44 13.56 8.06
N GLY A 43 -35.63 13.58 9.13
CA GLY A 43 -36.04 13.14 10.48
C GLY A 43 -35.15 12.11 11.19
N ASN A 44 -34.35 11.31 10.46
CA ASN A 44 -33.58 10.21 11.05
C ASN A 44 -32.12 10.60 11.32
N LEU A 45 -31.54 10.04 12.40
CA LEU A 45 -30.11 10.17 12.72
C LEU A 45 -29.24 9.47 11.65
N PRO A 46 -27.99 9.93 11.42
CA PRO A 46 -27.09 9.27 10.48
C PRO A 46 -26.73 7.86 10.94
N GLU A 47 -26.62 6.93 9.99
CA GLU A 47 -26.00 5.62 10.23
C GLU A 47 -24.48 5.78 10.22
N ARG A 48 -23.88 5.67 11.41
CA ARG A 48 -22.44 5.94 11.66
C ARG A 48 -21.67 4.75 12.21
N TYR A 49 -22.35 3.66 12.54
CA TYR A 49 -21.72 2.40 12.95
C TYR A 49 -21.65 1.47 11.75
N ALA A 50 -20.44 1.10 11.35
CA ALA A 50 -20.20 0.31 10.15
C ALA A 50 -19.35 -0.92 10.47
N ILE A 51 -19.70 -2.05 9.86
CA ILE A 51 -18.91 -3.27 9.94
C ILE A 51 -17.94 -3.27 8.75
N LYS A 52 -16.64 -3.18 9.04
CA LYS A 52 -15.58 -3.30 8.03
C LYS A 52 -15.13 -4.76 7.98
N THR A 53 -14.88 -5.25 6.76
CA THR A 53 -14.30 -6.57 6.52
C THR A 53 -12.89 -6.38 5.98
N ASN A 54 -11.88 -6.89 6.68
CA ASN A 54 -10.49 -6.87 6.25
C ASN A 54 -9.97 -8.31 6.16
N GLY A 55 -9.95 -8.87 4.95
CA GLY A 55 -9.69 -10.30 4.77
C GLY A 55 -10.78 -11.15 5.43
N ASN A 56 -10.40 -11.94 6.44
CA ASN A 56 -11.33 -12.78 7.20
C ASN A 56 -11.83 -12.10 8.50
N GLU A 57 -11.27 -10.96 8.87
CA GLU A 57 -11.60 -10.27 10.12
C GLU A 57 -12.73 -9.26 9.88
N ARG A 58 -13.76 -9.29 10.73
CA ARG A 58 -14.87 -8.33 10.72
C ARG A 58 -14.79 -7.49 11.98
N VAL A 59 -14.80 -6.17 11.82
CA VAL A 59 -14.73 -5.23 12.94
C VAL A 59 -15.83 -4.20 12.86
N LEU A 60 -16.41 -3.85 14.01
CA LEU A 60 -17.35 -2.76 14.14
C LEU A 60 -16.58 -1.46 14.40
N THR A 61 -16.88 -0.41 13.63
CA THR A 61 -16.23 0.90 13.72
C THR A 61 -17.27 2.01 13.71
N CYS A 62 -16.92 3.17 14.25
CA CYS A 62 -17.71 4.39 14.08
C CYS A 62 -17.03 5.32 13.06
N LEU A 63 -17.79 5.88 12.12
CA LEU A 63 -17.26 6.81 11.12
C LEU A 63 -16.66 8.09 11.75
N GLU A 64 -17.08 8.45 12.96
CA GLU A 64 -16.55 9.60 13.71
C GLU A 64 -15.40 9.23 14.66
N ALA A 65 -15.09 7.93 14.80
CA ALA A 65 -13.95 7.42 15.55
C ALA A 65 -13.35 6.19 14.83
N PRO A 66 -12.86 6.34 13.58
CA PRO A 66 -12.43 5.23 12.73
C PRO A 66 -11.10 4.60 13.18
N ASN A 67 -10.46 5.14 14.21
CA ASN A 67 -9.31 4.56 14.87
C ASN A 67 -9.68 3.53 15.95
N LEU A 68 -10.98 3.37 16.26
CA LEU A 68 -11.48 2.42 17.25
C LEU A 68 -12.11 1.21 16.53
N ASN A 69 -11.52 0.03 16.72
CA ASN A 69 -11.99 -1.23 16.16
C ASN A 69 -12.57 -2.09 17.27
N VAL A 70 -13.84 -2.47 17.12
CA VAL A 70 -14.56 -3.31 18.08
C VAL A 70 -14.70 -4.72 17.53
N HIS A 71 -14.22 -5.68 18.30
CA HIS A 71 -14.23 -7.11 18.04
C HIS A 71 -15.19 -7.77 19.02
N ILE A 72 -16.23 -8.42 18.50
CA ILE A 72 -17.21 -9.14 19.32
C ILE A 72 -17.42 -10.52 18.71
N GLU A 73 -17.06 -11.55 19.44
CA GLU A 73 -17.18 -12.93 18.97
C GLU A 73 -17.59 -13.86 20.11
N ALA A 74 -18.58 -14.71 19.86
CA ALA A 74 -19.10 -15.63 20.86
C ALA A 74 -18.01 -16.58 21.34
N GLY A 75 -17.82 -16.64 22.67
CA GLY A 75 -16.82 -17.50 23.29
C GLY A 75 -15.37 -16.99 23.17
N MET A 76 -15.15 -15.77 22.69
CA MET A 76 -13.84 -15.13 22.72
C MET A 76 -13.34 -15.06 24.16
N ALA A 77 -12.10 -15.48 24.38
CA ALA A 77 -11.47 -15.39 25.70
C ALA A 77 -9.95 -15.30 25.56
N PHE A 78 -9.33 -14.44 26.37
CA PHE A 78 -7.89 -14.27 26.46
C PHE A 78 -7.41 -14.64 27.86
N SER A 79 -6.34 -15.44 27.98
CA SER A 79 -5.72 -15.63 29.31
C SER A 79 -5.15 -14.30 29.83
N GLY A 80 -5.12 -14.10 31.15
CA GLY A 80 -4.52 -12.88 31.73
C GLY A 80 -3.09 -12.61 31.30
N SER A 81 -2.30 -13.67 31.03
CA SER A 81 -0.93 -13.52 30.53
C SER A 81 -0.86 -12.95 29.11
N VAL A 82 -1.84 -13.29 28.26
CA VAL A 82 -1.98 -12.77 26.90
C VAL A 82 -2.49 -11.35 26.97
N ALA A 83 -3.55 -11.09 27.74
CA ALA A 83 -4.13 -9.76 27.90
C ALA A 83 -3.08 -8.71 28.34
N ARG A 84 -2.27 -9.02 29.35
CA ARG A 84 -1.20 -8.12 29.82
C ARG A 84 -0.05 -7.93 28.85
N LYS A 85 0.13 -8.84 27.88
CA LYS A 85 1.17 -8.79 26.85
C LYS A 85 0.66 -8.24 25.52
N SER A 86 -0.63 -7.89 25.44
CA SER A 86 -1.24 -7.37 24.23
C SER A 86 -0.56 -6.09 23.73
N PRO A 87 -0.67 -5.82 22.42
CA PRO A 87 -0.15 -4.58 21.85
C PRO A 87 -0.78 -3.34 22.51
N PRO A 88 -0.06 -2.21 22.53
CA PRO A 88 -0.61 -0.94 22.98
C PRO A 88 -1.89 -0.55 22.23
N GLY A 89 -2.82 0.10 22.93
CA GLY A 89 -4.13 0.42 22.37
C GLY A 89 -5.10 -0.74 22.45
N THR A 90 -5.06 -1.54 23.52
CA THR A 90 -5.98 -2.68 23.68
C THR A 90 -6.89 -2.48 24.89
N ILE A 91 -8.19 -2.67 24.69
CA ILE A 91 -9.20 -2.62 25.76
C ILE A 91 -9.96 -3.95 25.74
N PHE A 92 -9.99 -4.63 26.87
CA PHE A 92 -10.82 -5.80 27.10
C PHE A 92 -12.06 -5.37 27.88
N LEU A 93 -13.22 -5.83 27.45
CA LEU A 93 -14.50 -5.56 28.09
C LEU A 93 -15.10 -6.85 28.62
N ASP A 94 -15.58 -6.77 29.85
CA ASP A 94 -16.61 -7.64 30.41
C ASP A 94 -16.33 -9.15 30.25
N GLY A 95 -15.41 -9.67 31.07
CA GLY A 95 -15.09 -11.09 31.15
C GLY A 95 -14.34 -11.69 29.96
N VAL A 96 -14.07 -10.95 28.87
CA VAL A 96 -13.30 -11.47 27.73
C VAL A 96 -11.85 -11.78 28.10
N ALA A 97 -11.28 -11.10 29.10
CA ALA A 97 -9.96 -11.39 29.64
C ALA A 97 -10.09 -12.15 30.97
N GLN A 98 -9.50 -13.34 31.02
CA GLN A 98 -9.55 -14.25 32.17
C GLN A 98 -8.51 -13.84 33.23
N CYS A 99 -8.70 -12.67 33.83
CA CYS A 99 -7.95 -12.17 34.98
C CYS A 99 -8.67 -10.99 35.64
N GLU A 100 -8.16 -10.54 36.78
CA GLU A 100 -8.66 -9.35 37.47
C GLU A 100 -8.61 -8.09 36.59
N PRO A 101 -9.48 -7.09 36.80
CA PRO A 101 -9.40 -5.80 36.12
C PRO A 101 -8.06 -5.12 36.38
N PHE A 102 -7.52 -4.45 35.35
CA PHE A 102 -6.24 -3.75 35.46
C PHE A 102 -6.13 -2.58 34.50
N MET A 103 -5.25 -1.64 34.84
CA MET A 103 -4.86 -0.54 33.96
C MET A 103 -3.34 -0.48 33.83
N ASP A 104 -2.83 -0.72 32.64
CA ASP A 104 -1.43 -0.54 32.29
C ASP A 104 -1.29 0.74 31.45
N HIS A 105 -1.02 1.86 32.13
CA HIS A 105 -0.87 3.16 31.47
C HIS A 105 0.43 3.29 30.66
N GLU A 106 1.48 2.53 31.00
CA GLU A 106 2.74 2.57 30.23
C GLU A 106 2.53 1.92 28.88
N ARG A 107 1.87 0.76 28.86
CA ARG A 107 1.59 0.00 27.64
C ARG A 107 0.28 0.42 26.98
N GLN A 108 -0.58 1.18 27.66
CA GLN A 108 -1.92 1.55 27.19
C GLN A 108 -2.78 0.32 26.89
N VAL A 109 -2.84 -0.58 27.88
CA VAL A 109 -3.65 -1.80 27.85
C VAL A 109 -4.56 -1.82 29.08
N TYR A 110 -5.85 -2.00 28.86
CA TYR A 110 -6.88 -1.90 29.90
C TYR A 110 -7.78 -3.12 29.89
N ASN A 111 -8.08 -3.65 31.08
CA ASN A 111 -9.11 -4.67 31.28
C ASN A 111 -10.23 -4.09 32.15
N LEU A 112 -11.37 -3.84 31.52
CA LEU A 112 -12.58 -3.35 32.16
C LEU A 112 -13.49 -4.54 32.42
N ASP A 113 -13.27 -5.19 33.55
CA ASP A 113 -13.99 -6.39 33.95
C ASP A 113 -14.47 -6.28 35.40
N HIS A 114 -15.51 -7.04 35.73
CA HIS A 114 -16.04 -7.19 37.07
C HIS A 114 -16.41 -8.65 37.42
N HIS A 115 -16.09 -9.61 36.53
CA HIS A 115 -16.40 -11.02 36.67
C HIS A 115 -15.26 -11.83 37.29
N GLU A 116 -14.06 -11.73 36.71
CA GLU A 116 -12.91 -12.57 37.08
C GLU A 116 -11.98 -11.84 38.06
N GLY A 117 -11.38 -12.58 39.00
CA GLY A 117 -10.35 -12.04 39.90
C GLY A 117 -10.77 -10.87 40.81
N CYS A 118 -12.06 -10.56 40.91
CA CYS A 118 -12.60 -9.50 41.76
C CYS A 118 -13.92 -9.93 42.42
N VAL A 119 -14.37 -9.13 43.39
CA VAL A 119 -15.68 -9.36 44.02
C VAL A 119 -16.71 -8.51 43.27
N ARG A 120 -17.53 -9.15 42.45
CA ARG A 120 -18.51 -8.51 41.55
C ARG A 120 -19.36 -7.45 42.27
N SER A 121 -19.86 -7.75 43.46
CA SER A 121 -20.73 -6.83 44.22
C SER A 121 -20.06 -5.54 44.73
N PHE A 122 -18.73 -5.46 44.70
CA PHE A 122 -17.97 -4.26 45.11
C PHE A 122 -17.19 -3.63 43.97
N THR A 123 -17.24 -4.23 42.78
CA THR A 123 -16.54 -3.77 41.58
C THR A 123 -17.56 -3.14 40.64
N LEU A 124 -17.25 -1.95 40.11
CA LEU A 124 -18.11 -1.29 39.13
C LEU A 124 -18.28 -2.18 37.89
N ALA A 125 -19.45 -2.19 37.25
CA ALA A 125 -19.63 -2.89 35.98
C ALA A 125 -18.80 -2.26 34.84
N ALA A 126 -18.61 -2.94 33.72
CA ALA A 126 -17.72 -2.46 32.66
C ALA A 126 -18.18 -1.11 32.09
N CYS A 127 -19.49 -0.85 31.98
CA CYS A 127 -19.99 0.43 31.46
C CYS A 127 -19.67 1.60 32.39
N GLU A 128 -19.70 1.36 33.70
CA GLU A 128 -19.31 2.34 34.71
C GLU A 128 -17.79 2.58 34.67
N GLN A 129 -16.99 1.53 34.52
CA GLN A 129 -15.53 1.64 34.38
C GLN A 129 -15.17 2.43 33.11
N ALA A 130 -15.79 2.14 31.97
CA ALA A 130 -15.59 2.87 30.72
C ALA A 130 -15.95 4.36 30.86
N LEU A 131 -17.07 4.67 31.52
CA LEU A 131 -17.47 6.04 31.80
C LEU A 131 -16.45 6.76 32.69
N VAL A 132 -15.96 6.10 33.75
CA VAL A 132 -14.93 6.65 34.63
C VAL A 132 -13.65 6.94 33.86
N MET A 133 -13.17 6.00 33.04
CA MET A 133 -11.97 6.20 32.24
C MET A 133 -12.10 7.41 31.30
N TYR A 134 -13.22 7.51 30.59
CA TYR A 134 -13.52 8.65 29.74
C TYR A 134 -13.51 9.97 30.55
N MET A 135 -14.22 10.02 31.67
CA MET A 135 -14.31 11.22 32.52
C MET A 135 -12.97 11.60 33.17
N LYS A 136 -12.06 10.64 33.34
CA LYS A 136 -10.69 10.86 33.83
C LYS A 136 -9.71 11.27 32.73
N GLY A 137 -10.16 11.35 31.48
CA GLY A 137 -9.38 11.90 30.37
C GLY A 137 -8.60 10.84 29.58
N LEU A 138 -9.10 9.62 29.45
CA LEU A 138 -8.53 8.64 28.52
C LEU A 138 -8.53 9.21 27.09
N ASP A 139 -7.33 9.37 26.51
CA ASP A 139 -7.16 9.87 25.14
C ASP A 139 -7.30 8.74 24.11
N LEU A 140 -8.52 8.63 23.60
CA LEU A 140 -8.89 7.67 22.56
C LEU A 140 -8.52 8.14 21.14
N GLN A 141 -8.01 9.36 20.92
CA GLN A 141 -7.69 9.89 19.59
C GLN A 141 -6.21 9.66 19.20
N SER A 142 -5.33 9.49 20.19
CA SER A 142 -3.88 9.43 19.98
C SER A 142 -3.39 8.26 19.11
N ARG A 143 -4.13 7.14 19.02
CA ARG A 143 -3.68 5.88 18.42
C ARG A 143 -4.84 5.03 17.91
N GLU A 144 -4.51 3.92 17.26
CA GLU A 144 -5.48 2.85 17.00
C GLU A 144 -5.80 2.11 18.30
N TRP A 145 -7.08 1.77 18.49
CA TRP A 145 -7.54 0.96 19.60
C TRP A 145 -8.28 -0.27 19.12
N ASN A 146 -7.99 -1.42 19.74
CA ASN A 146 -8.74 -2.65 19.59
C ASN A 146 -9.49 -2.93 20.88
N ILE A 147 -10.81 -3.03 20.76
CA ILE A 147 -11.75 -3.25 21.85
C ILE A 147 -12.30 -4.65 21.68
N PHE A 148 -12.08 -5.53 22.65
CA PHE A 148 -12.51 -6.93 22.59
C PHE A 148 -13.64 -7.17 23.58
N ALA A 149 -14.64 -7.92 23.14
CA ALA A 149 -15.74 -8.41 23.97
C ALA A 149 -16.18 -9.80 23.50
N ASN A 150 -16.75 -10.59 24.40
CA ASN A 150 -17.23 -11.95 24.12
C ASN A 150 -18.76 -12.03 23.97
N GLU A 151 -19.50 -11.17 24.67
CA GLU A 151 -20.96 -11.10 24.62
C GLU A 151 -21.44 -9.65 24.50
N PRO A 152 -22.40 -9.35 23.61
CA PRO A 152 -22.94 -7.99 23.48
C PRO A 152 -24.15 -7.80 24.40
N ASP A 153 -23.99 -7.96 25.71
CA ASP A 153 -25.03 -7.57 26.66
C ASP A 153 -25.09 -6.04 26.83
N LEU A 154 -26.02 -5.55 27.65
CA LEU A 154 -26.21 -4.10 27.75
C LEU A 154 -25.04 -3.39 28.47
N ASP A 155 -24.37 -4.03 29.43
CA ASP A 155 -23.19 -3.46 30.09
C ASP A 155 -22.04 -3.30 29.09
N THR A 156 -21.74 -4.35 28.33
CA THR A 156 -20.75 -4.32 27.26
C THR A 156 -21.11 -3.30 26.18
N LEU A 157 -22.37 -3.26 25.72
CA LEU A 157 -22.79 -2.34 24.65
C LEU A 157 -22.77 -0.87 25.09
N LEU A 158 -23.11 -0.57 26.35
CA LEU A 158 -22.95 0.78 26.88
C LEU A 158 -21.47 1.18 26.99
N SER A 159 -20.60 0.25 27.38
CA SER A 159 -19.14 0.45 27.38
C SER A 159 -18.62 0.82 25.99
N ILE A 160 -18.98 0.01 24.98
CA ILE A 160 -18.63 0.24 23.58
C ILE A 160 -19.18 1.59 23.10
N TRP A 161 -20.44 1.90 23.41
CA TRP A 161 -21.05 3.16 23.02
C TRP A 161 -20.28 4.35 23.59
N ILE A 162 -19.93 4.32 24.89
CA ILE A 162 -19.17 5.40 25.54
C ILE A 162 -17.82 5.62 24.85
N ILE A 163 -17.08 4.52 24.59
CA ILE A 163 -15.75 4.56 23.97
C ILE A 163 -15.84 5.13 22.54
N LEU A 164 -16.79 4.65 21.74
CA LEU A 164 -17.00 5.15 20.37
C LEU A 164 -17.52 6.60 20.33
N ASN A 165 -18.25 7.04 21.36
CA ASN A 165 -18.87 8.37 21.43
C ASN A 165 -18.07 9.42 22.21
N HIS A 166 -16.83 9.12 22.62
CA HIS A 166 -16.03 9.98 23.48
C HIS A 166 -15.98 11.45 23.00
N ALA A 167 -15.86 11.69 21.69
CA ALA A 167 -15.81 13.04 21.13
C ALA A 167 -17.14 13.83 21.20
N ARG A 168 -18.29 13.14 21.30
CA ARG A 168 -19.63 13.75 21.35
C ARG A 168 -20.17 13.89 22.77
N ILE A 169 -19.89 12.95 23.67
CA ILE A 169 -20.37 12.99 25.07
C ILE A 169 -19.96 14.31 25.76
N GLY A 170 -18.74 14.79 25.49
CA GLY A 170 -18.22 16.04 26.04
C GLY A 170 -18.95 17.30 25.56
N ARG A 171 -19.70 17.23 24.45
CA ARG A 171 -20.45 18.33 23.83
C ARG A 171 -21.95 18.30 24.12
N GLN A 172 -22.46 17.18 24.66
CA GLN A 172 -23.86 17.06 25.05
C GLN A 172 -24.24 18.10 26.10
N ASP A 173 -25.51 18.51 26.06
CA ASP A 173 -26.07 19.35 27.11
C ASP A 173 -26.05 18.63 28.48
N VAL A 174 -26.07 19.44 29.54
CA VAL A 174 -25.92 18.95 30.92
C VAL A 174 -27.00 17.93 31.30
N ASN A 175 -28.22 18.07 30.76
CA ASN A 175 -29.32 17.17 31.10
C ASN A 175 -29.15 15.81 30.41
N GLN A 176 -28.76 15.79 29.13
CA GLN A 176 -28.47 14.55 28.42
C GLN A 176 -27.30 13.79 29.05
N ARG A 177 -26.24 14.51 29.44
CA ARG A 177 -25.11 13.90 30.14
C ARG A 177 -25.51 13.31 31.49
N ARG A 178 -26.35 13.99 32.26
CA ARG A 178 -26.88 13.45 33.53
C ARG A 178 -27.76 12.22 33.31
N LEU A 179 -28.56 12.20 32.24
CA LEU A 179 -29.37 11.05 31.88
C LEU A 179 -28.48 9.86 31.52
N LEU A 180 -27.39 10.08 30.78
CA LEU A 180 -26.38 9.05 30.47
C LEU A 180 -25.78 8.49 31.76
N PHE A 181 -25.35 9.36 32.67
CA PHE A 181 -24.79 8.92 33.96
C PHE A 181 -25.78 8.10 34.77
N ALA A 182 -27.05 8.48 34.76
CA ALA A 182 -28.10 7.75 35.46
C ALA A 182 -28.37 6.38 34.81
N LEU A 183 -28.41 6.30 33.48
CA LEU A 183 -28.57 5.04 32.75
C LEU A 183 -27.41 4.08 33.05
N VAL A 184 -26.17 4.56 32.90
CA VAL A 184 -24.94 3.79 33.16
C VAL A 184 -24.88 3.30 34.60
N ARG A 185 -25.16 4.18 35.59
CA ARG A 185 -25.15 3.78 37.00
C ARG A 185 -26.25 2.76 37.32
N TYR A 186 -27.42 2.91 36.72
CA TYR A 186 -28.52 1.99 36.99
C TYR A 186 -28.29 0.62 36.35
N GLU A 187 -27.78 0.57 35.11
CA GLU A 187 -27.40 -0.70 34.47
C GLU A 187 -26.24 -1.37 35.21
N GLY A 188 -25.20 -0.62 35.59
CA GLY A 188 -24.07 -1.19 36.32
C GLY A 188 -24.45 -1.79 37.67
N ILE A 189 -25.46 -1.24 38.35
CA ILE A 189 -26.03 -1.85 39.56
C ILE A 189 -26.79 -3.13 39.24
N ILE A 190 -27.62 -3.13 38.19
CA ILE A 190 -28.37 -4.32 37.79
C ILE A 190 -27.40 -5.45 37.44
N ASP A 191 -26.34 -5.12 36.72
CA ASP A 191 -25.39 -6.11 36.26
C ASP A 191 -24.49 -6.63 37.41
N ALA A 192 -23.98 -5.74 38.28
CA ALA A 192 -23.12 -6.14 39.40
C ALA A 192 -23.88 -6.77 40.59
N LEU A 193 -25.11 -6.31 40.87
CA LEU A 193 -25.87 -6.64 42.08
C LEU A 193 -27.21 -7.35 41.83
N GLY A 194 -27.60 -7.53 40.58
CA GLY A 194 -28.88 -8.12 40.22
C GLY A 194 -30.06 -7.14 40.29
N LEU A 195 -31.20 -7.59 39.76
CA LEU A 195 -32.45 -6.81 39.71
C LEU A 195 -33.06 -6.55 41.09
N GLU A 196 -32.75 -7.41 42.06
CA GLU A 196 -33.21 -7.35 43.44
C GLU A 196 -32.64 -6.15 44.22
N LEU A 197 -31.47 -5.66 43.84
CA LEU A 197 -30.76 -4.57 44.53
C LEU A 197 -30.72 -3.26 43.74
N LYS A 198 -31.51 -3.13 42.67
CA LYS A 198 -31.57 -1.92 41.84
C LYS A 198 -31.97 -0.63 42.59
N GLU A 199 -32.63 -0.75 43.74
CA GLU A 199 -32.95 0.38 44.62
C GLU A 199 -31.69 1.04 45.22
N LEU A 200 -30.55 0.33 45.27
CA LEU A 200 -29.27 0.88 45.69
C LEU A 200 -28.69 1.91 44.71
N SER A 201 -29.34 2.12 43.55
CA SER A 201 -29.05 3.28 42.69
C SER A 201 -29.38 4.61 43.36
N ALA A 202 -30.24 4.59 44.38
CA ALA A 202 -30.71 5.76 45.13
C ALA A 202 -31.34 6.85 44.23
N PHE A 203 -31.82 6.48 43.04
CA PHE A 203 -32.54 7.39 42.17
C PHE A 203 -34.00 7.57 42.62
N PRO A 204 -34.60 8.74 42.36
CA PRO A 204 -36.04 8.91 42.57
C PRO A 204 -36.84 7.85 41.80
N ALA A 205 -37.89 7.31 42.41
CA ALA A 205 -38.69 6.21 41.83
C ALA A 205 -39.27 6.53 40.44
N GLU A 206 -39.52 7.81 40.14
CA GLU A 206 -39.93 8.24 38.79
C GLU A 206 -38.78 8.09 37.78
N LEU A 207 -37.56 8.48 38.14
CA LEU A 207 -36.38 8.34 37.30
C LEU A 207 -36.04 6.87 37.07
N MET A 208 -36.06 6.04 38.13
CA MET A 208 -35.87 4.58 38.00
C MET A 208 -36.86 3.97 37.01
N ARG A 209 -38.15 4.31 37.09
CA ARG A 209 -39.17 3.82 36.14
C ARG A 209 -38.93 4.29 34.71
N LYS A 210 -38.36 5.48 34.51
CA LYS A 210 -38.01 5.98 33.17
C LYS A 210 -36.80 5.22 32.61
N ILE A 211 -35.74 5.08 33.40
CA ILE A 211 -34.51 4.37 33.00
C ILE A 211 -34.79 2.89 32.76
N GLN A 212 -35.58 2.25 33.61
CA GLN A 212 -35.98 0.85 33.41
C GLN A 212 -36.66 0.65 32.06
N ARG A 213 -37.57 1.55 31.64
CA ARG A 213 -38.19 1.46 30.31
C ARG A 213 -37.18 1.57 29.16
N VAL A 214 -36.14 2.39 29.35
CA VAL A 214 -35.04 2.51 28.37
C VAL A 214 -34.27 1.19 28.29
N ILE A 215 -33.90 0.60 29.43
CA ILE A 215 -33.22 -0.70 29.49
C ILE A 215 -34.08 -1.80 28.86
N ASP A 216 -35.36 -1.89 29.23
CA ASP A 216 -36.28 -2.88 28.69
C ASP A 216 -36.43 -2.73 27.16
N HIS A 217 -36.44 -1.49 26.66
CA HIS A 217 -36.45 -1.21 25.23
C HIS A 217 -35.17 -1.70 24.53
N LEU A 218 -34.00 -1.36 25.08
CA LEU A 218 -32.70 -1.75 24.52
C LEU A 218 -32.49 -3.28 24.53
N ARG A 219 -32.96 -3.96 25.58
CA ARG A 219 -32.80 -5.41 25.78
C ARG A 219 -33.91 -6.27 25.18
N SER A 220 -34.99 -5.65 24.69
CA SER A 220 -36.16 -6.38 24.17
C SER A 220 -35.81 -7.46 23.14
N GLU A 221 -34.88 -7.14 22.23
CA GLU A 221 -34.43 -8.03 21.17
C GLU A 221 -33.50 -9.15 21.70
N GLU A 222 -32.59 -8.83 22.62
CA GLU A 222 -31.73 -9.80 23.32
C GLU A 222 -32.58 -10.88 24.01
N VAL A 223 -33.57 -10.43 24.80
CA VAL A 223 -34.48 -11.31 25.55
C VAL A 223 -35.28 -12.18 24.60
N ALA A 224 -35.75 -11.65 23.48
CA ALA A 224 -36.49 -12.41 22.47
C ALA A 224 -35.61 -13.50 21.83
N LEU A 225 -34.38 -13.17 21.43
CA LEU A 225 -33.43 -14.11 20.82
C LEU A 225 -32.98 -15.20 21.80
N LYS A 226 -32.71 -14.84 23.07
CA LYS A 226 -32.39 -15.80 24.13
C LYS A 226 -33.56 -16.74 24.41
N LYS A 227 -34.79 -16.23 24.48
CA LYS A 227 -36.01 -17.05 24.64
C LYS A 227 -36.24 -18.01 23.48
N GLN A 228 -35.84 -17.64 22.27
CA GLN A 228 -35.92 -18.48 21.07
C GLN A 228 -34.75 -19.47 20.95
N GLY A 229 -33.73 -19.39 21.81
CA GLY A 229 -32.56 -20.27 21.78
C GLY A 229 -31.61 -20.05 20.59
N VAL A 230 -31.72 -18.90 19.91
CA VAL A 230 -30.93 -18.57 18.71
C VAL A 230 -29.77 -17.59 18.98
N TRP A 231 -29.64 -17.10 20.21
CA TRP A 231 -28.64 -16.10 20.60
C TRP A 231 -27.21 -16.45 20.16
N GLY A 232 -26.74 -17.68 20.42
CA GLY A 232 -25.38 -18.11 20.05
C GLY A 232 -25.12 -18.22 18.54
N LYS A 233 -26.13 -18.01 17.68
CA LYS A 233 -26.02 -17.99 16.22
C LYS A 233 -26.21 -16.58 15.63
N THR A 234 -26.49 -15.59 16.47
CA THR A 234 -26.70 -14.20 16.04
C THR A 234 -25.39 -13.57 15.59
N ASP A 235 -25.45 -12.73 14.55
CA ASP A 235 -24.31 -11.88 14.18
C ASP A 235 -24.13 -10.78 15.23
N PHE A 236 -23.24 -11.02 16.20
CA PHE A 236 -23.01 -10.11 17.34
C PHE A 236 -22.59 -8.71 16.90
N LEU A 237 -21.80 -8.57 15.83
CA LEU A 237 -21.42 -7.26 15.29
C LEU A 237 -22.63 -6.51 14.71
N GLY A 238 -23.48 -7.21 13.95
CA GLY A 238 -24.71 -6.65 13.39
C GLY A 238 -25.70 -6.23 14.48
N TYR A 239 -25.88 -7.08 15.49
CA TYR A 239 -26.70 -6.79 16.66
C TYR A 239 -26.16 -5.57 17.43
N ALA A 240 -24.86 -5.54 17.73
CA ALA A 240 -24.23 -4.42 18.42
C ALA A 240 -24.41 -3.10 17.66
N ALA A 241 -24.14 -3.07 16.35
CA ALA A 241 -24.34 -1.87 15.53
C ALA A 241 -25.78 -1.33 15.61
N ALA A 242 -26.78 -2.22 15.58
CA ALA A 242 -28.18 -1.86 15.69
C ALA A 242 -28.52 -1.28 17.07
N ILE A 243 -28.04 -1.88 18.17
CA ILE A 243 -28.28 -1.36 19.52
C ILE A 243 -27.55 -0.04 19.74
N LEU A 244 -26.32 0.12 19.28
CA LEU A 244 -25.59 1.40 19.36
C LEU A 244 -26.35 2.52 18.66
N HIS A 245 -26.98 2.23 17.51
CA HIS A 245 -27.84 3.20 16.83
C HIS A 245 -29.13 3.50 17.62
N LYS A 246 -29.75 2.51 18.28
CA LYS A 246 -30.89 2.76 19.19
C LYS A 246 -30.48 3.65 20.37
N ILE A 247 -29.26 3.48 20.90
CA ILE A 247 -28.72 4.35 21.96
C ILE A 247 -28.54 5.78 21.42
N ASP A 248 -28.02 5.96 20.21
CA ASP A 248 -27.93 7.29 19.57
C ASP A 248 -29.30 7.98 19.50
N GLN A 249 -30.37 7.24 19.13
CA GLN A 249 -31.73 7.76 19.04
C GLN A 249 -32.32 8.23 20.38
N ILE A 250 -31.80 7.72 21.51
CA ILE A 250 -32.21 8.14 22.85
C ILE A 250 -31.50 9.44 23.25
N PHE A 251 -30.21 9.55 22.96
CA PHE A 251 -29.37 10.62 23.49
C PHE A 251 -29.12 11.80 22.56
N TYR A 252 -29.31 11.62 21.25
CA TYR A 252 -29.03 12.64 20.25
C TYR A 252 -30.26 13.04 19.45
N LYS A 253 -30.24 14.30 19.02
CA LYS A 253 -31.18 14.87 18.05
C LYS A 253 -30.50 14.99 16.70
N PRO A 254 -31.26 15.05 15.59
CA PRO A 254 -30.68 15.31 14.26
C PRO A 254 -29.80 16.56 14.21
N SER A 255 -30.16 17.61 14.97
CA SER A 255 -29.36 18.84 15.08
C SER A 255 -27.96 18.63 15.67
N ASP A 256 -27.77 17.60 16.51
CA ASP A 256 -26.48 17.31 17.12
C ASP A 256 -25.47 16.78 16.09
N PHE A 257 -25.95 16.32 14.92
CA PHE A 257 -25.15 15.82 13.81
C PHE A 257 -25.02 16.83 12.65
N ALA A 258 -25.27 18.13 12.89
CA ALA A 258 -25.09 19.15 11.85
C ALA A 258 -23.65 19.23 11.30
N ASP A 259 -22.65 18.77 12.06
CA ASP A 259 -21.23 18.71 11.68
C ASP A 259 -20.78 17.36 11.11
N TYR A 260 -21.72 16.43 10.89
CA TYR A 260 -21.44 15.11 10.34
C TYR A 260 -21.35 15.15 8.82
N LEU A 261 -20.21 14.72 8.27
CA LEU A 261 -19.93 14.78 6.83
C LEU A 261 -19.87 13.40 6.15
N GLY A 262 -20.13 12.31 6.88
CA GLY A 262 -20.13 10.96 6.31
C GLY A 262 -18.79 10.50 5.73
N VAL A 263 -17.68 11.03 6.23
CA VAL A 263 -16.33 10.67 5.73
C VAL A 263 -16.00 9.23 6.10
N GLU A 264 -15.73 8.40 5.10
CA GLU A 264 -15.36 7.00 5.29
C GLU A 264 -13.85 6.80 5.14
N GLU A 265 -13.19 6.21 6.13
CA GLU A 265 -11.77 5.83 6.05
C GLU A 265 -11.63 4.46 5.35
N LEU A 266 -10.97 4.46 4.19
CA LEU A 266 -10.74 3.27 3.36
C LEU A 266 -9.41 2.58 3.66
N ALA A 267 -8.38 3.35 4.01
CA ALA A 267 -7.07 2.81 4.39
C ALA A 267 -6.31 3.82 5.24
N ARG A 268 -5.46 3.33 6.15
CA ARG A 268 -4.58 4.14 6.99
C ARG A 268 -3.22 3.48 7.15
N VAL A 269 -2.19 4.29 7.34
CA VAL A 269 -0.83 3.81 7.59
C VAL A 269 -0.07 4.83 8.44
N ASP A 270 0.66 4.39 9.47
CA ASP A 270 1.60 5.27 10.17
C ASP A 270 2.80 5.60 9.26
N LEU A 271 3.09 6.88 9.07
CA LEU A 271 4.26 7.38 8.37
C LEU A 271 5.46 7.44 9.34
N THR A 272 5.21 7.97 10.53
CA THR A 272 6.12 8.03 11.68
C THR A 272 5.31 7.74 12.94
N ASP A 273 5.93 7.74 14.12
CA ASP A 273 5.21 7.52 15.39
C ASP A 273 4.15 8.60 15.65
N GLN A 274 4.29 9.78 15.03
CA GLN A 274 3.42 10.94 15.23
C GLN A 274 2.61 11.34 14.00
N ARG A 275 2.81 10.70 12.84
CA ARG A 275 2.14 11.07 11.59
C ARG A 275 1.57 9.88 10.86
N ILE A 276 0.40 10.07 10.27
CA ILE A 276 -0.31 9.06 9.48
C ILE A 276 -0.61 9.57 8.07
N ALA A 277 -0.80 8.63 7.14
CA ALA A 277 -1.51 8.88 5.89
C ALA A 277 -2.83 8.10 5.90
N ALA A 278 -3.89 8.73 5.41
CA ALA A 278 -5.21 8.12 5.30
C ALA A 278 -5.77 8.29 3.88
N VAL A 279 -6.49 7.27 3.41
CA VAL A 279 -7.36 7.35 2.23
C VAL A 279 -8.78 7.42 2.74
N VAL A 280 -9.50 8.45 2.32
CA VAL A 280 -10.89 8.71 2.73
C VAL A 280 -11.79 8.86 1.51
N GLU A 281 -13.06 8.53 1.66
CA GLU A 281 -14.11 8.74 0.67
C GLU A 281 -15.17 9.68 1.26
N ALA A 282 -15.52 10.72 0.49
CA ALA A 282 -16.52 11.70 0.86
C ALA A 282 -17.08 12.41 -0.38
N ASP A 283 -18.35 12.81 -0.32
CA ASP A 283 -19.01 13.55 -1.41
C ASP A 283 -18.43 14.97 -1.58
N MET A 284 -17.99 15.56 -0.47
CA MET A 284 -17.48 16.93 -0.35
C MET A 284 -16.03 17.11 -0.77
N GLY A 285 -15.66 18.33 -1.18
CA GLY A 285 -14.30 18.68 -1.61
C GLY A 285 -13.25 18.54 -0.50
N ILE A 286 -11.98 18.34 -0.87
CA ILE A 286 -10.90 18.10 0.12
C ILE A 286 -10.74 19.24 1.13
N TYR A 287 -10.96 20.48 0.68
CA TYR A 287 -10.93 21.67 1.55
C TYR A 287 -12.13 21.76 2.50
N GLU A 288 -13.28 21.23 2.07
CA GLU A 288 -14.51 21.29 2.85
C GLU A 288 -14.49 20.25 3.98
N ILE A 289 -13.86 19.09 3.74
CA ILE A 289 -13.69 18.03 4.75
C ILE A 289 -12.48 18.25 5.65
N GLU A 290 -11.54 19.14 5.29
CA GLU A 290 -10.28 19.38 6.02
C GLU A 290 -10.48 19.66 7.52
N PRO A 291 -11.40 20.56 7.93
CA PRO A 291 -11.63 20.83 9.35
C PRO A 291 -12.16 19.60 10.10
N HIS A 292 -12.98 18.78 9.43
CA HIS A 292 -13.53 17.55 9.99
C HIS A 292 -12.43 16.48 10.14
N LEU A 293 -11.55 16.34 9.15
CA LEU A 293 -10.38 15.45 9.23
C LEU A 293 -9.44 15.84 10.37
N ASN A 294 -9.19 17.13 10.57
CA ASN A 294 -8.38 17.61 11.69
C ASN A 294 -9.03 17.32 13.05
N LYS A 295 -10.36 17.35 13.15
CA LYS A 295 -11.09 16.93 14.37
C LYS A 295 -10.99 15.43 14.61
N LEU A 296 -10.98 14.63 13.54
CA LEU A 296 -11.01 13.17 13.60
C LEU A 296 -9.62 12.57 13.88
N TYR A 297 -8.58 13.09 13.24
CA TYR A 297 -7.20 12.58 13.33
C TYR A 297 -6.27 13.46 14.19
N GLY A 298 -6.74 14.61 14.67
CA GLY A 298 -5.93 15.58 15.39
C GLY A 298 -4.74 16.09 14.56
N SER A 299 -3.60 16.32 15.23
CA SER A 299 -2.35 16.75 14.58
C SER A 299 -1.56 15.62 13.91
N ARG A 300 -2.08 14.38 13.91
CA ARG A 300 -1.38 13.23 13.34
C ARG A 300 -1.54 13.11 11.83
N LEU A 301 -2.59 13.68 11.24
CA LEU A 301 -2.80 13.56 9.81
C LEU A 301 -1.72 14.33 9.03
N GLY A 302 -0.80 13.61 8.40
CA GLY A 302 0.27 14.19 7.59
C GLY A 302 -0.10 14.32 6.12
N VAL A 303 -0.73 13.28 5.56
CA VAL A 303 -1.16 13.24 4.15
C VAL A 303 -2.54 12.61 4.06
N VAL A 304 -3.43 13.17 3.25
CA VAL A 304 -4.74 12.59 2.97
C VAL A 304 -4.94 12.40 1.48
N PHE A 305 -5.53 11.25 1.12
CA PHE A 305 -5.99 10.92 -0.22
C PHE A 305 -7.51 10.87 -0.20
N LEU A 306 -8.17 11.86 -0.79
CA LEU A 306 -9.61 11.88 -0.97
C LEU A 306 -9.99 11.18 -2.27
N LYS A 307 -10.69 10.05 -2.15
CA LYS A 307 -11.32 9.35 -3.28
C LYS A 307 -12.58 10.13 -3.70
N LYS A 308 -12.58 10.58 -4.96
CA LYS A 308 -13.70 11.31 -5.59
C LYS A 308 -14.49 10.48 -6.60
N GLY A 309 -13.96 9.35 -7.00
CA GLY A 309 -14.59 8.40 -7.91
C GLY A 309 -13.87 7.07 -7.85
N LEU A 310 -14.27 6.11 -8.70
CA LEU A 310 -13.74 4.73 -8.66
C LEU A 310 -12.20 4.66 -8.74
N ARG A 311 -11.57 5.56 -9.50
CA ARG A 311 -10.11 5.59 -9.73
C ARG A 311 -9.50 6.98 -9.58
N THR A 312 -10.26 7.92 -9.03
CA THR A 312 -9.88 9.34 -9.00
C THR A 312 -9.64 9.78 -7.57
N TYR A 313 -8.44 10.30 -7.31
CA TYR A 313 -8.02 10.75 -6.00
C TYR A 313 -7.47 12.18 -6.06
N THR A 314 -7.81 12.98 -5.05
CA THR A 314 -7.11 14.22 -4.71
C THR A 314 -6.22 13.92 -3.52
N VAL A 315 -4.96 14.33 -3.58
CA VAL A 315 -4.02 14.19 -2.46
C VAL A 315 -3.62 15.55 -1.93
N ARG A 316 -3.53 15.66 -0.61
CA ARG A 316 -3.14 16.87 0.08
C ARG A 316 -2.19 16.56 1.23
N GLN A 317 -1.16 17.39 1.35
CA GLN A 317 -0.31 17.42 2.51
C GLN A 317 -0.98 18.28 3.58
N MET A 318 -1.27 17.67 4.72
CA MET A 318 -1.98 18.29 5.84
C MET A 318 -1.01 18.94 6.83
N ASP A 319 0.21 18.41 6.94
CA ASP A 319 1.26 18.99 7.77
C ASP A 319 2.38 19.61 6.92
N LEU A 320 2.50 20.94 6.97
CA LEU A 320 3.54 21.71 6.28
C LEU A 320 4.95 21.43 6.80
N PHE A 321 5.10 20.90 8.01
CA PHE A 321 6.39 20.61 8.64
C PHE A 321 6.89 19.19 8.37
N MET A 322 6.20 18.42 7.52
CA MET A 322 6.73 17.14 7.08
C MET A 322 8.08 17.31 6.35
N PRO A 323 9.02 16.38 6.54
CA PRO A 323 10.38 16.48 5.98
C PRO A 323 10.45 16.26 4.46
N ILE A 324 9.34 15.90 3.82
CA ILE A 324 9.23 15.69 2.38
C ILE A 324 8.00 16.42 1.82
N THR A 325 8.01 16.68 0.51
CA THR A 325 6.85 17.23 -0.21
C THR A 325 6.07 16.14 -0.92
N LEU A 326 4.91 16.48 -1.48
CA LEU A 326 4.16 15.54 -2.32
C LEU A 326 4.93 15.11 -3.58
N GLU A 327 5.98 15.81 -4.01
CA GLU A 327 6.79 15.41 -5.18
C GLU A 327 7.44 14.04 -5.01
N ASP A 328 7.99 13.75 -3.82
CA ASP A 328 8.59 12.44 -3.54
C ASP A 328 7.51 11.34 -3.46
N ILE A 329 6.31 11.68 -2.99
CA ILE A 329 5.15 10.77 -2.97
C ILE A 329 4.67 10.49 -4.41
N TYR A 330 4.59 11.52 -5.27
CA TYR A 330 4.27 11.35 -6.68
C TYR A 330 5.30 10.48 -7.40
N ASP A 331 6.59 10.64 -7.11
CA ASP A 331 7.65 9.83 -7.68
C ASP A 331 7.43 8.34 -7.38
N ARG A 332 7.04 8.03 -6.13
CA ARG A 332 6.77 6.65 -5.73
C ARG A 332 5.46 6.12 -6.34
N LEU A 333 4.38 6.88 -6.29
CA LEU A 333 3.09 6.49 -6.87
C LEU A 333 3.20 6.23 -8.38
N ASN A 334 3.89 7.12 -9.11
CA ASN A 334 4.15 6.96 -10.54
C ASN A 334 5.08 5.78 -10.88
N PHE A 335 5.83 5.28 -9.90
CA PHE A 335 6.65 4.08 -10.08
C PHE A 335 5.82 2.80 -9.93
N VAL A 336 4.89 2.77 -8.97
CA VAL A 336 4.12 1.55 -8.65
C VAL A 336 2.80 1.43 -9.41
N ASP A 337 2.20 2.55 -9.82
CA ASP A 337 0.89 2.58 -10.47
C ASP A 337 0.95 2.07 -11.92
N PRO A 338 0.29 0.93 -12.24
CA PRO A 338 0.25 0.40 -13.60
C PRO A 338 -0.47 1.29 -14.62
N ALA A 339 -1.31 2.23 -14.16
CA ALA A 339 -1.95 3.19 -15.04
C ALA A 339 -0.95 4.15 -15.68
N VAL A 340 0.15 4.48 -14.98
CA VAL A 340 1.14 5.48 -15.41
C VAL A 340 2.12 4.85 -16.39
N LYS A 341 1.66 4.60 -17.62
CA LYS A 341 2.49 4.07 -18.70
C LYS A 341 3.43 5.16 -19.19
N ASN A 342 4.73 4.87 -19.29
CA ASN A 342 5.77 5.75 -19.85
C ASN A 342 6.02 7.07 -19.10
N ARG A 343 5.42 7.29 -17.91
CA ARG A 343 5.64 8.47 -17.06
C ARG A 343 5.64 9.79 -17.86
N THR A 344 4.75 9.90 -18.84
CA THR A 344 4.63 11.09 -19.70
C THR A 344 4.10 12.27 -18.89
N LEU A 345 4.34 13.50 -19.37
CA LEU A 345 4.04 14.72 -18.60
C LEU A 345 2.55 14.87 -18.21
N GLY A 346 1.62 14.29 -18.98
CA GLY A 346 0.17 14.48 -18.78
C GLY A 346 -0.54 13.39 -17.99
N HIS A 347 -0.05 12.16 -18.01
CA HIS A 347 -0.74 10.98 -17.47
C HIS A 347 0.00 10.38 -16.28
N LYS A 348 0.04 11.11 -15.18
CA LYS A 348 0.77 10.73 -13.96
C LYS A 348 0.12 11.33 -12.72
N TRP A 349 0.43 10.78 -11.55
CA TRP A 349 0.24 11.47 -10.28
C TRP A 349 1.05 12.76 -10.27
N GLY A 350 0.41 13.87 -9.90
CA GLY A 350 1.07 15.17 -9.90
C GLY A 350 0.18 16.31 -9.42
N GLY A 351 0.79 17.48 -9.25
CA GLY A 351 0.16 18.67 -8.71
C GLY A 351 1.20 19.66 -8.20
N ALA A 352 0.76 20.55 -7.31
CA ALA A 352 1.64 21.39 -6.51
C ALA A 352 2.35 20.58 -5.42
N ALA A 353 3.25 21.23 -4.67
CA ALA A 353 4.02 20.58 -3.61
C ALA A 353 3.15 20.12 -2.43
N ASP A 354 1.96 20.71 -2.26
CA ASP A 354 1.04 20.55 -1.13
C ASP A 354 -0.32 19.96 -1.53
N ILE A 355 -0.68 19.99 -2.82
CA ILE A 355 -1.92 19.40 -3.34
C ILE A 355 -1.77 18.89 -4.78
N GLY A 356 -2.38 17.74 -5.08
CA GLY A 356 -2.46 17.21 -6.44
C GLY A 356 -3.48 16.10 -6.56
N GLY A 357 -3.27 15.20 -7.53
CA GLY A 357 -4.19 14.10 -7.74
C GLY A 357 -3.65 12.95 -8.57
N SER A 358 -4.51 11.95 -8.76
CA SER A 358 -4.28 10.78 -9.59
C SER A 358 -4.17 11.11 -11.09
N PRO A 359 -3.68 10.19 -11.94
CA PRO A 359 -3.62 10.39 -13.40
C PRO A 359 -4.98 10.79 -13.99
N ARG A 360 -5.00 11.87 -14.80
CA ARG A 360 -6.25 12.51 -15.22
C ARG A 360 -7.09 11.71 -16.21
N GLU A 361 -6.47 10.96 -17.13
CA GLU A 361 -7.22 10.32 -18.23
C GLU A 361 -7.80 8.97 -17.82
N THR A 362 -7.07 8.16 -17.04
CA THR A 362 -7.52 6.79 -16.68
C THR A 362 -7.81 6.61 -15.20
N GLY A 363 -7.44 7.58 -14.36
CA GLY A 363 -7.32 7.38 -12.93
C GLY A 363 -6.17 6.42 -12.57
N THR A 364 -6.06 6.11 -11.27
CA THR A 364 -5.11 5.12 -10.74
C THR A 364 -5.65 3.70 -10.83
N GLN A 365 -4.77 2.71 -10.94
CA GLN A 365 -5.11 1.30 -10.74
C GLN A 365 -4.78 0.78 -9.34
N LEU A 366 -4.20 1.63 -8.48
CA LEU A 366 -3.86 1.28 -7.11
C LEU A 366 -5.11 1.22 -6.23
N GLN A 367 -5.14 0.22 -5.36
CA GLN A 367 -6.10 0.13 -4.26
C GLN A 367 -5.74 1.11 -3.13
N PRO A 368 -6.71 1.53 -2.29
CA PRO A 368 -6.46 2.43 -1.16
C PRO A 368 -5.26 2.03 -0.29
N LEU A 369 -5.13 0.74 0.02
CA LEU A 369 -4.03 0.23 0.84
C LEU A 369 -2.66 0.35 0.13
N GLU A 370 -2.61 0.13 -1.18
CA GLU A 370 -1.39 0.27 -1.99
C GLU A 370 -0.95 1.74 -2.06
N ILE A 371 -1.90 2.68 -2.13
CA ILE A 371 -1.64 4.13 -2.13
C ILE A 371 -0.95 4.56 -0.82
N VAL A 372 -1.50 4.19 0.34
CA VAL A 372 -0.89 4.56 1.63
C VAL A 372 0.46 3.87 1.83
N HIS A 373 0.64 2.61 1.39
CA HIS A 373 1.94 1.95 1.44
C HIS A 373 2.99 2.61 0.55
N ALA A 374 2.61 3.03 -0.67
CA ALA A 374 3.48 3.81 -1.54
C ALA A 374 3.88 5.14 -0.89
N CYS A 375 2.93 5.82 -0.23
CA CYS A 375 3.20 7.04 0.55
C CYS A 375 4.21 6.77 1.69
N ARG A 376 4.01 5.71 2.48
CA ARG A 376 4.95 5.30 3.54
C ARG A 376 6.35 5.03 2.98
N GLN A 377 6.46 4.35 1.84
CA GLN A 377 7.75 4.04 1.21
C GLN A 377 8.47 5.28 0.66
N ALA A 378 7.73 6.32 0.24
CA ALA A 378 8.33 7.59 -0.14
C ALA A 378 8.96 8.32 1.07
N ILE A 379 8.30 8.23 2.23
CA ILE A 379 8.73 8.91 3.47
C ILE A 379 9.82 8.12 4.19
N ARG A 380 9.61 6.82 4.40
CA ARG A 380 10.57 5.91 5.04
C ARG A 380 11.54 5.39 3.99
N LYS A 381 12.69 6.05 3.88
CA LYS A 381 13.80 5.55 3.05
C LYS A 381 14.23 4.17 3.56
N PRO A 382 14.49 3.20 2.68
CA PRO A 382 14.93 1.87 3.10
C PRO A 382 16.26 1.95 3.84
N ASP A 383 16.32 1.24 4.96
CA ASP A 383 17.54 1.11 5.76
C ASP A 383 18.63 0.38 4.96
N TRP A 384 19.90 0.62 5.31
CA TRP A 384 21.03 -0.07 4.70
C TRP A 384 20.91 -1.58 4.80
N GLY A 385 20.36 -2.12 5.91
CA GLY A 385 20.08 -3.55 6.06
C GLY A 385 19.12 -4.11 4.99
N GLN A 386 18.08 -3.35 4.61
CA GLN A 386 17.16 -3.78 3.56
C GLN A 386 17.83 -3.73 2.18
N LYS A 387 18.63 -2.70 1.92
CA LYS A 387 19.40 -2.57 0.66
C LYS A 387 20.40 -3.70 0.49
N THR A 388 21.14 -4.05 1.54
CA THR A 388 22.12 -5.14 1.53
C THR A 388 21.45 -6.50 1.39
N TYR A 389 20.35 -6.75 2.11
CA TYR A 389 19.57 -7.97 1.98
C TYR A 389 19.07 -8.18 0.54
N ARG A 390 18.52 -7.14 -0.09
CA ARG A 390 18.06 -7.22 -1.49
C ARG A 390 19.20 -7.41 -2.48
N LEU A 391 20.33 -6.74 -2.25
CA LEU A 391 21.52 -6.96 -3.06
C LEU A 391 22.01 -8.41 -2.93
N ALA A 392 22.03 -8.98 -1.73
CA ALA A 392 22.41 -10.36 -1.51
C ALA A 392 21.47 -11.35 -2.24
N LEU A 393 20.15 -11.17 -2.12
CA LEU A 393 19.18 -12.01 -2.82
C LEU A 393 19.33 -11.91 -4.35
N THR A 394 19.55 -10.69 -4.85
CA THR A 394 19.80 -10.46 -6.28
C THR A 394 21.10 -11.12 -6.73
N THR A 395 22.15 -11.05 -5.90
CA THR A 395 23.45 -11.70 -6.14
C THR A 395 23.30 -13.22 -6.25
N VAL A 396 22.53 -13.84 -5.35
CA VAL A 396 22.27 -15.28 -5.38
C VAL A 396 21.58 -15.70 -6.68
N LEU A 397 20.53 -14.98 -7.08
CA LEU A 397 19.82 -15.28 -8.33
C LEU A 397 20.72 -15.10 -9.57
N VAL A 398 21.42 -13.97 -9.65
CA VAL A 398 22.35 -13.69 -10.76
C VAL A 398 23.47 -14.73 -10.81
N GLY A 399 24.06 -15.05 -9.65
CA GLY A 399 25.10 -16.07 -9.53
C GLY A 399 24.62 -17.46 -9.95
N PHE A 400 23.39 -17.83 -9.58
CA PHE A 400 22.78 -19.08 -10.01
C PHE A 400 22.60 -19.15 -11.54
N ILE A 401 22.08 -18.08 -12.16
CA ILE A 401 21.94 -18.00 -13.63
C ILE A 401 23.30 -18.12 -14.33
N VAL A 402 24.31 -17.40 -13.83
CA VAL A 402 25.68 -17.43 -14.37
C VAL A 402 26.30 -18.82 -14.19
N LEU A 403 26.11 -19.47 -13.05
CA LEU A 403 26.58 -20.83 -12.79
C LEU A 403 25.95 -21.84 -13.77
N CYS A 404 24.63 -21.78 -13.97
CA CYS A 404 23.95 -22.61 -14.96
C CYS A 404 24.51 -22.38 -16.37
N ALA A 405 24.74 -21.12 -16.77
CA ALA A 405 25.33 -20.81 -18.06
C ALA A 405 26.75 -21.39 -18.20
N HIS A 406 27.55 -21.36 -17.13
CA HIS A 406 28.87 -22.00 -17.11
C HIS A 406 28.81 -23.51 -17.24
N ILE A 407 27.90 -24.17 -16.52
CA ILE A 407 27.71 -25.62 -16.62
C ILE A 407 27.33 -25.97 -18.07
N VAL A 408 26.37 -25.24 -18.66
CA VAL A 408 25.97 -25.46 -20.05
C VAL A 408 27.14 -25.25 -21.01
N ARG A 409 27.94 -24.19 -20.83
CA ARG A 409 29.15 -23.95 -21.63
C ARG A 409 30.09 -25.16 -21.62
N LEU A 410 30.30 -25.80 -20.47
CA LEU A 410 31.20 -26.94 -20.33
C LEU A 410 30.70 -28.20 -21.04
N ILE A 411 29.38 -28.38 -21.11
CA ILE A 411 28.77 -29.57 -21.71
C ILE A 411 28.24 -29.32 -23.13
N TRP A 412 28.36 -28.10 -23.67
CA TRP A 412 27.72 -27.68 -24.93
C TRP A 412 28.18 -28.51 -26.14
N ASP A 413 27.31 -29.39 -26.62
CA ASP A 413 27.56 -30.21 -27.81
C ASP A 413 26.28 -30.43 -28.63
N PRO A 414 25.69 -29.37 -29.19
CA PRO A 414 24.39 -29.45 -29.84
C PRO A 414 24.42 -30.28 -31.13
N ALA A 415 25.59 -30.44 -31.76
CA ALA A 415 25.76 -31.29 -32.93
C ALA A 415 25.46 -32.76 -32.59
N LYS A 416 25.99 -33.23 -31.46
CA LYS A 416 25.68 -34.58 -30.95
C LYS A 416 24.26 -34.71 -30.44
N TRP A 417 23.74 -33.70 -29.73
CA TRP A 417 22.41 -33.77 -29.14
C TRP A 417 21.27 -33.78 -30.17
N LEU A 418 21.44 -33.02 -31.26
CA LEU A 418 20.41 -32.83 -32.28
C LEU A 418 20.70 -33.59 -33.58
N ALA A 419 21.78 -34.38 -33.63
CA ALA A 419 22.22 -35.13 -34.80
C ALA A 419 22.33 -34.26 -36.08
N ILE A 420 22.87 -33.05 -35.94
CA ILE A 420 23.04 -32.11 -37.06
C ILE A 420 24.40 -32.35 -37.71
N GLU A 421 24.41 -32.70 -39.00
CA GLU A 421 25.65 -33.05 -39.74
C GLU A 421 26.54 -31.83 -40.04
N THR A 422 25.95 -30.66 -40.32
CA THR A 422 26.69 -29.41 -40.64
C THR A 422 26.12 -28.18 -39.93
N PRO A 423 26.29 -28.06 -38.60
CA PRO A 423 25.84 -26.89 -37.86
C PRO A 423 26.66 -25.65 -38.23
N ALA A 424 26.05 -24.47 -38.14
CA ALA A 424 26.76 -23.20 -38.32
C ALA A 424 27.88 -23.06 -37.27
N ALA A 425 29.02 -22.48 -37.65
CA ALA A 425 30.22 -22.41 -36.79
C ALA A 425 29.99 -21.72 -35.44
N PHE A 426 29.12 -20.71 -35.38
CA PHE A 426 28.78 -20.04 -34.12
C PHE A 426 27.94 -20.94 -33.20
N TRP A 427 27.11 -21.83 -33.76
CA TRP A 427 26.18 -22.68 -33.00
C TRP A 427 26.90 -23.75 -32.18
N THR A 428 28.00 -24.28 -32.71
CA THR A 428 28.86 -25.24 -32.01
C THR A 428 29.80 -24.60 -31.01
N SER A 429 29.89 -23.27 -30.97
CA SER A 429 30.72 -22.57 -30.00
C SER A 429 30.17 -22.73 -28.58
N PRO A 430 30.99 -23.15 -27.59
CA PRO A 430 30.58 -23.16 -26.19
C PRO A 430 30.10 -21.79 -25.67
N ASP A 431 30.68 -20.70 -26.21
CA ASP A 431 30.28 -19.33 -25.87
C ASP A 431 28.86 -19.01 -26.32
N PHE A 432 28.39 -19.66 -27.40
CA PHE A 432 27.00 -19.53 -27.84
C PHE A 432 26.04 -20.21 -26.85
N GLY A 433 26.39 -21.41 -26.36
CA GLY A 433 25.62 -22.09 -25.31
C GLY A 433 25.54 -21.31 -24.00
N PHE A 434 26.65 -20.70 -23.59
CA PHE A 434 26.70 -19.77 -22.45
C PHE A 434 25.74 -18.59 -22.64
N MET A 435 25.86 -17.89 -23.77
CA MET A 435 25.04 -16.72 -24.11
C MET A 435 23.55 -17.07 -24.18
N LEU A 436 23.20 -18.17 -24.85
CA LEU A 436 21.81 -18.62 -24.97
C LEU A 436 21.22 -18.95 -23.59
N THR A 437 21.98 -19.59 -22.71
CA THR A 437 21.54 -19.92 -21.34
C THR A 437 21.30 -18.66 -20.52
N LEU A 438 22.20 -17.68 -20.58
CA LEU A 438 22.00 -16.39 -19.91
C LEU A 438 20.72 -15.70 -20.40
N LEU A 439 20.49 -15.64 -21.71
CA LEU A 439 19.29 -15.04 -22.28
C LEU A 439 18.02 -15.74 -21.83
N THR A 440 17.96 -17.07 -22.00
CA THR A 440 16.78 -17.88 -21.72
C THR A 440 16.44 -17.91 -20.22
N ALA A 441 17.43 -18.12 -19.36
CA ALA A 441 17.22 -18.12 -17.90
C ALA A 441 16.80 -16.74 -17.39
N SER A 442 17.39 -15.66 -17.93
CA SER A 442 16.97 -14.28 -17.60
C SER A 442 15.55 -14.00 -18.10
N ALA A 443 15.21 -14.43 -19.32
CA ALA A 443 13.88 -14.28 -19.90
C ALA A 443 12.81 -15.02 -19.09
N ILE A 444 13.07 -16.28 -18.70
CA ILE A 444 12.16 -17.06 -17.84
C ILE A 444 11.96 -16.37 -16.49
N SER A 445 13.05 -15.90 -15.87
CA SER A 445 12.98 -15.16 -14.60
C SER A 445 12.13 -13.89 -14.74
N LEU A 446 12.32 -13.14 -15.81
CA LEU A 446 11.52 -11.94 -16.11
C LEU A 446 10.06 -12.27 -16.38
N VAL A 447 9.74 -13.33 -17.11
CA VAL A 447 8.34 -13.76 -17.33
C VAL A 447 7.64 -14.11 -16.02
N LEU A 448 8.36 -14.69 -15.05
CA LEU A 448 7.80 -15.02 -13.74
C LEU A 448 7.61 -13.79 -12.85
N ILE A 449 8.57 -12.85 -12.85
CA ILE A 449 8.64 -11.77 -11.87
C ILE A 449 8.08 -10.45 -12.40
N ALA A 450 8.21 -10.15 -13.70
CA ALA A 450 7.86 -8.85 -14.27
C ALA A 450 6.38 -8.67 -14.64
N ARG A 451 5.53 -9.71 -14.50
CA ARG A 451 4.17 -9.78 -15.05
C ARG A 451 3.33 -8.51 -14.88
N SER A 452 3.34 -7.90 -13.69
CA SER A 452 2.54 -6.70 -13.40
C SER A 452 3.29 -5.38 -13.59
N HIS A 453 4.62 -5.40 -13.73
CA HIS A 453 5.47 -4.20 -13.73
C HIS A 453 6.60 -4.25 -14.77
N PRO A 454 6.32 -4.45 -16.08
CA PRO A 454 7.36 -4.55 -17.11
C PRO A 454 8.29 -3.32 -17.18
N TRP A 455 7.78 -2.13 -16.87
CA TRP A 455 8.56 -0.89 -16.84
C TRP A 455 9.65 -0.89 -15.75
N GLN A 456 9.41 -1.55 -14.63
CA GLN A 456 10.40 -1.70 -13.56
C GLN A 456 11.65 -2.43 -14.06
N TYR A 457 11.50 -3.27 -15.09
CA TYR A 457 12.57 -4.06 -15.69
C TYR A 457 13.03 -3.48 -17.04
N GLY A 458 12.59 -2.27 -17.41
CA GLY A 458 13.05 -1.56 -18.60
C GLY A 458 12.41 -2.02 -19.92
N TRP A 459 11.29 -2.75 -19.90
CA TRP A 459 10.60 -3.22 -21.11
C TRP A 459 9.69 -2.16 -21.75
N LEU A 460 10.15 -0.91 -21.77
CA LEU A 460 9.46 0.21 -22.43
C LEU A 460 10.27 0.73 -23.62
N SER A 461 9.58 1.43 -24.51
CA SER A 461 10.24 2.23 -25.55
C SER A 461 11.03 3.38 -24.92
N PRO A 462 12.21 3.72 -25.46
CA PRO A 462 13.07 4.75 -24.87
C PRO A 462 12.47 6.15 -24.95
N ILE A 463 12.69 6.93 -23.90
CA ILE A 463 12.18 8.29 -23.75
C ILE A 463 13.34 9.28 -23.61
N GLY A 464 13.15 10.49 -24.15
CA GLY A 464 14.16 11.55 -24.11
C GLY A 464 15.37 11.26 -25.00
N LYS A 465 16.31 12.22 -25.06
CA LYS A 465 17.55 12.11 -25.85
C LYS A 465 18.83 12.40 -25.04
N GLN A 466 18.70 12.87 -23.80
CA GLN A 466 19.84 13.30 -22.99
C GLN A 466 20.78 12.15 -22.58
N TRP A 467 20.32 10.90 -22.66
CA TRP A 467 21.13 9.71 -22.39
C TRP A 467 22.25 9.48 -23.43
N TRP A 468 22.18 10.10 -24.62
CA TRP A 468 23.29 10.07 -25.60
C TRP A 468 24.61 10.65 -25.06
N LEU A 469 24.54 11.55 -24.07
CA LEU A 469 25.73 12.12 -23.42
C LEU A 469 26.61 11.08 -22.72
N LEU A 470 26.07 9.89 -22.42
CA LEU A 470 26.79 8.81 -21.75
C LEU A 470 27.50 7.86 -22.73
N LEU A 471 27.31 8.02 -24.04
CA LEU A 471 27.89 7.14 -25.04
C LEU A 471 29.43 7.13 -24.99
N PRO A 472 30.13 8.28 -24.90
CA PRO A 472 31.60 8.27 -24.82
C PRO A 472 32.12 7.45 -23.64
N ALA A 473 31.46 7.53 -22.48
CA ALA A 473 31.84 6.75 -21.30
C ALA A 473 31.66 5.24 -21.53
N ALA A 474 30.56 4.82 -22.18
CA ALA A 474 30.33 3.42 -22.53
C ALA A 474 31.38 2.89 -23.53
N LEU A 475 31.72 3.68 -24.56
CA LEU A 475 32.74 3.31 -25.54
C LEU A 475 34.12 3.15 -24.90
N VAL A 476 34.53 4.12 -24.06
CA VAL A 476 35.81 4.04 -23.32
C VAL A 476 35.83 2.84 -22.39
N GLY A 477 34.73 2.59 -21.66
CA GLY A 477 34.62 1.42 -20.79
C GLY A 477 34.74 0.10 -21.55
N GLY A 478 34.13 -0.01 -22.73
CA GLY A 478 34.26 -1.17 -23.61
C GLY A 478 35.70 -1.37 -24.10
N ILE A 479 36.32 -0.33 -24.67
CA ILE A 479 37.69 -0.37 -25.20
C ILE A 479 38.71 -0.70 -24.10
N ALA A 480 38.49 -0.25 -22.87
CA ALA A 480 39.31 -0.59 -21.70
C ALA A 480 39.16 -2.05 -21.23
N GLY A 481 38.43 -2.89 -21.97
CA GLY A 481 38.22 -4.30 -21.66
C GLY A 481 37.03 -4.57 -20.74
N GLY A 482 36.13 -3.60 -20.57
CA GLY A 482 34.88 -3.80 -19.82
C GLY A 482 33.95 -4.83 -20.43
N LEU A 483 34.12 -5.12 -21.73
CA LEU A 483 33.47 -6.22 -22.43
C LEU A 483 34.22 -7.50 -22.12
N TRP A 484 33.62 -8.41 -21.36
CA TRP A 484 34.16 -9.75 -21.32
C TRP A 484 33.97 -10.41 -22.69
N ALA A 485 35.06 -10.53 -23.45
CA ALA A 485 35.15 -11.34 -24.66
C ALA A 485 36.36 -12.27 -24.51
N PRO A 486 36.18 -13.61 -24.61
CA PRO A 486 37.31 -14.53 -24.61
C PRO A 486 38.29 -14.20 -25.74
N GLU A 487 39.60 -14.22 -25.51
CA GLU A 487 40.61 -13.99 -26.57
C GLU A 487 40.44 -15.03 -27.71
N SER A 488 40.01 -16.24 -27.37
CA SER A 488 39.62 -17.28 -28.35
C SER A 488 38.46 -16.89 -29.26
N LEU A 489 37.54 -16.03 -28.80
CA LEU A 489 36.42 -15.51 -29.58
C LEU A 489 36.89 -14.47 -30.61
N VAL A 490 37.99 -13.78 -30.33
CA VAL A 490 38.54 -12.72 -31.18
C VAL A 490 39.55 -13.27 -32.19
N GLU A 491 40.40 -14.21 -31.78
CA GLU A 491 41.49 -14.73 -32.61
C GLU A 491 41.10 -15.91 -33.52
N LYS A 492 40.12 -16.75 -33.13
CA LYS A 492 39.89 -18.07 -33.76
C LYS A 492 38.54 -18.23 -34.46
N GLN A 493 37.70 -17.20 -34.46
CA GLN A 493 36.31 -17.29 -34.91
C GLN A 493 36.06 -16.48 -36.19
N SER A 494 35.10 -16.92 -37.00
CA SER A 494 34.70 -16.19 -38.20
C SER A 494 34.03 -14.86 -37.85
N LEU A 495 34.10 -13.88 -38.75
CA LEU A 495 33.47 -12.57 -38.59
C LEU A 495 31.97 -12.67 -38.26
N GLY A 496 31.27 -13.66 -38.82
CA GLY A 496 29.87 -13.94 -38.49
C GLY A 496 29.67 -14.36 -37.04
N SER A 497 30.56 -15.17 -36.47
CA SER A 497 30.49 -15.61 -35.07
C SER A 497 30.81 -14.46 -34.10
N LEU A 498 31.77 -13.61 -34.45
CA LEU A 498 32.08 -12.40 -33.68
C LEU A 498 30.92 -11.40 -33.68
N LEU A 499 30.21 -11.23 -34.81
CA LEU A 499 28.99 -10.42 -34.87
C LEU A 499 27.85 -11.01 -34.04
N VAL A 500 27.53 -12.29 -34.23
CA VAL A 500 26.38 -12.94 -33.57
C VAL A 500 26.61 -13.08 -32.07
N ILE A 501 27.77 -13.58 -31.65
CA ILE A 501 28.05 -13.85 -30.24
C ILE A 501 28.58 -12.58 -29.56
N GLY A 502 29.63 -11.96 -30.11
CA GLY A 502 30.37 -10.88 -29.47
C GLY A 502 29.66 -9.52 -29.51
N VAL A 503 29.14 -9.12 -30.68
CA VAL A 503 28.52 -7.79 -30.84
C VAL A 503 27.05 -7.80 -30.48
N LEU A 504 26.30 -8.86 -30.80
CA LEU A 504 24.84 -8.89 -30.58
C LEU A 504 24.44 -9.69 -29.33
N GLY A 505 24.84 -10.96 -29.26
CA GLY A 505 24.36 -11.91 -28.27
C GLY A 505 24.79 -11.59 -26.84
N LEU A 506 26.10 -11.46 -26.60
CA LEU A 506 26.65 -11.20 -25.26
C LEU A 506 26.19 -9.85 -24.70
N PRO A 507 26.19 -8.72 -25.44
CA PRO A 507 25.61 -7.47 -24.98
C PRO A 507 24.14 -7.60 -24.61
N LEU A 508 23.31 -8.25 -25.44
CA LEU A 508 21.91 -8.48 -25.13
C LEU A 508 21.74 -9.31 -23.84
N ALA A 509 22.51 -10.39 -23.70
CA ALA A 509 22.47 -11.28 -22.55
C ALA A 509 22.88 -10.57 -21.24
N ALA A 510 23.98 -9.82 -21.29
CA ALA A 510 24.48 -9.06 -20.15
C ALA A 510 23.46 -7.99 -19.73
N GLU A 511 22.93 -7.22 -20.68
CA GLU A 511 21.98 -6.15 -20.35
C GLU A 511 20.64 -6.72 -19.85
N MET A 512 20.14 -7.82 -20.41
CA MET A 512 18.98 -8.53 -19.87
C MET A 512 19.21 -9.00 -18.42
N LEU A 513 20.37 -9.53 -18.10
CA LEU A 513 20.67 -10.00 -16.74
C LEU A 513 20.86 -8.83 -15.76
N PHE A 514 21.67 -7.83 -16.10
CA PHE A 514 22.09 -6.79 -15.15
C PHE A 514 21.19 -5.56 -15.16
N ARG A 515 20.73 -5.08 -16.32
CA ARG A 515 19.93 -3.84 -16.43
C ARG A 515 18.44 -4.06 -16.56
N SER A 516 18.01 -5.25 -16.95
CA SER A 516 16.62 -5.68 -16.80
C SER A 516 16.41 -6.33 -15.44
N LEU A 517 16.87 -7.57 -15.24
CA LEU A 517 16.54 -8.38 -14.06
C LEU A 517 17.14 -7.82 -12.77
N ALA A 518 18.47 -7.72 -12.65
CA ALA A 518 19.12 -7.32 -11.41
C ALA A 518 18.78 -5.87 -11.00
N HIS A 519 18.88 -4.92 -11.93
CA HIS A 519 18.48 -3.53 -11.68
C HIS A 519 17.00 -3.45 -11.31
N GLY A 520 16.11 -4.14 -12.02
CA GLY A 520 14.67 -4.13 -11.75
C GLY A 520 14.31 -4.66 -10.37
N LEU A 521 14.99 -5.70 -9.87
CA LEU A 521 14.83 -6.20 -8.50
C LEU A 521 15.29 -5.17 -7.46
N LEU A 522 16.42 -4.52 -7.69
CA LEU A 522 16.94 -3.49 -6.79
C LEU A 522 16.10 -2.20 -6.80
N ALA A 523 15.42 -1.89 -7.92
CA ALA A 523 14.60 -0.71 -8.10
C ALA A 523 13.28 -0.74 -7.32
N GLN A 524 12.87 -1.90 -6.79
CA GLN A 524 11.59 -2.07 -6.10
C GLN A 524 11.38 -1.10 -4.94
N ASP A 525 12.42 -0.76 -4.17
CA ASP A 525 12.31 0.16 -3.00
C ASP A 525 13.23 1.38 -3.12
N ALA A 526 13.88 1.55 -4.27
CA ALA A 526 14.86 2.59 -4.45
C ALA A 526 14.37 3.65 -5.44
N ARG A 527 14.73 4.91 -5.15
CA ARG A 527 14.55 6.00 -6.11
C ARG A 527 15.37 5.71 -7.36
N THR A 528 14.73 5.80 -8.52
CA THR A 528 15.36 5.69 -9.85
C THR A 528 15.28 7.04 -10.57
N GLN A 529 16.21 7.29 -11.49
CA GLN A 529 16.14 8.51 -12.31
C GLN A 529 14.94 8.48 -13.27
N ARG A 530 14.49 9.68 -13.66
CA ARG A 530 13.55 9.92 -14.75
C ARG A 530 14.24 10.68 -15.88
N TYR A 531 13.61 10.78 -17.04
CA TYR A 531 14.18 11.52 -18.17
C TYR A 531 14.21 13.04 -17.93
N ASP A 532 13.34 13.54 -17.04
CA ASP A 532 13.16 14.94 -16.66
C ASP A 532 13.70 15.28 -15.26
N SER A 533 14.15 14.28 -14.49
CA SER A 533 14.73 14.52 -13.17
C SER A 533 16.14 15.08 -13.24
N ARG A 534 16.62 15.65 -12.12
CA ARG A 534 18.04 15.93 -11.91
C ARG A 534 18.87 14.63 -12.01
N TRP A 535 20.11 14.77 -12.44
CA TRP A 535 21.06 13.66 -12.56
C TRP A 535 21.57 13.26 -11.17
N PHE A 536 21.50 11.97 -10.86
CA PHE A 536 22.09 11.38 -9.66
C PHE A 536 22.38 9.90 -9.91
N ILE A 537 23.27 9.27 -9.14
CA ILE A 537 23.51 7.84 -9.26
C ILE A 537 22.58 7.10 -8.29
N ALA A 538 21.66 6.32 -8.82
CA ALA A 538 20.71 5.56 -8.03
C ALA A 538 21.33 4.27 -7.46
N TRP A 539 20.86 3.82 -6.29
CA TRP A 539 21.29 2.56 -5.68
C TRP A 539 21.17 1.34 -6.61
N PRO A 540 20.09 1.16 -7.39
CA PRO A 540 19.97 0.06 -8.34
C PRO A 540 21.05 0.08 -9.43
N VAL A 541 21.50 1.26 -9.87
CA VAL A 541 22.62 1.41 -10.81
C VAL A 541 23.91 0.94 -10.18
N ILE A 542 24.20 1.36 -8.93
CA ILE A 542 25.40 0.93 -8.19
C ILE A 542 25.40 -0.58 -8.04
N GLY A 543 24.32 -1.16 -7.50
CA GLY A 543 24.23 -2.60 -7.24
C GLY A 543 24.35 -3.43 -8.51
N SER A 544 23.60 -3.10 -9.57
CA SER A 544 23.69 -3.83 -10.85
C SER A 544 25.06 -3.67 -11.54
N THR A 545 25.73 -2.53 -11.37
CA THR A 545 27.10 -2.35 -11.86
C THR A 545 28.10 -3.19 -11.09
N LEU A 546 28.04 -3.21 -9.76
CA LEU A 546 28.94 -4.06 -8.96
C LEU A 546 28.79 -5.53 -9.33
N LEU A 547 27.56 -5.99 -9.56
CA LEU A 547 27.29 -7.36 -10.03
C LEU A 547 27.87 -7.61 -11.43
N TYR A 548 27.75 -6.66 -12.37
CA TYR A 548 28.36 -6.76 -13.68
C TYR A 548 29.89 -6.80 -13.61
N THR A 549 30.51 -5.93 -12.81
CA THR A 549 31.96 -5.93 -12.59
C THR A 549 32.44 -7.24 -11.97
N ALA A 550 31.70 -7.78 -10.99
CA ALA A 550 32.01 -9.08 -10.39
C ALA A 550 31.87 -10.24 -11.42
N PHE A 551 30.88 -10.16 -12.31
CA PHE A 551 30.71 -11.09 -13.42
C PHE A 551 31.90 -11.04 -14.38
N VAL A 552 32.30 -9.84 -14.84
CA VAL A 552 33.49 -9.69 -15.70
C VAL A 552 34.75 -10.21 -15.00
N MET A 553 34.91 -9.95 -13.70
CA MET A 553 36.03 -10.49 -12.91
C MET A 553 36.04 -12.01 -12.87
N ALA A 554 34.90 -12.64 -12.55
CA ALA A 554 34.78 -14.09 -12.46
C ALA A 554 35.15 -14.76 -13.80
N LEU A 555 34.72 -14.17 -14.91
CA LEU A 555 35.01 -14.68 -16.24
C LEU A 555 36.47 -14.45 -16.66
N PHE A 556 37.04 -13.30 -16.30
CA PHE A 556 38.45 -13.01 -16.52
C PHE A 556 39.34 -14.03 -15.78
N LEU A 557 39.05 -14.31 -14.50
CA LEU A 557 39.76 -15.31 -13.71
C LEU A 557 39.58 -16.74 -14.24
N SER A 558 38.37 -17.10 -14.69
CA SER A 558 38.07 -18.42 -15.25
C SER A 558 38.88 -18.73 -16.51
N ASN A 559 39.03 -17.73 -17.40
CA ASN A 559 39.86 -17.88 -18.61
C ASN A 559 41.37 -18.01 -18.29
N GLN A 560 41.84 -17.45 -17.18
CA GLN A 560 43.24 -17.59 -16.74
C GLN A 560 43.51 -18.92 -16.03
N ALA A 561 42.52 -19.53 -15.38
CA ALA A 561 42.69 -20.79 -14.63
C ALA A 561 43.14 -21.98 -15.50
N GLY A 562 42.98 -21.91 -16.83
CA GLY A 562 43.53 -22.89 -17.78
C GLY A 562 45.06 -22.84 -17.92
N ASN A 563 45.71 -21.76 -17.45
CA ASN A 563 47.16 -21.57 -17.45
C ASN A 563 47.64 -21.38 -16.00
N VAL A 564 47.79 -22.49 -15.27
CA VAL A 564 48.11 -22.56 -13.83
C VAL A 564 49.42 -21.83 -13.42
N TYR A 565 50.22 -21.33 -14.38
CA TYR A 565 51.52 -20.70 -14.16
C TYR A 565 51.66 -19.24 -14.61
N THR A 566 50.60 -18.57 -15.10
CA THR A 566 50.70 -17.15 -15.46
C THR A 566 50.33 -16.25 -14.28
N PRO A 567 51.26 -15.41 -13.76
CA PRO A 567 50.94 -14.45 -12.71
C PRO A 567 49.88 -13.45 -13.20
N LEU A 568 48.99 -13.04 -12.29
CA LEU A 568 47.99 -12.01 -12.57
C LEU A 568 48.67 -10.71 -12.97
N ASP A 569 48.39 -10.24 -14.19
CA ASP A 569 48.72 -8.89 -14.60
C ASP A 569 47.76 -7.92 -13.93
N TRP A 570 48.18 -7.40 -12.78
CA TRP A 570 47.41 -6.42 -12.00
C TRP A 570 47.05 -5.17 -12.81
N GLY A 571 47.88 -4.77 -13.79
CA GLY A 571 47.59 -3.65 -14.68
C GLY A 571 46.42 -3.94 -15.60
N LYS A 572 46.46 -5.07 -16.33
CA LYS A 572 45.36 -5.52 -17.20
C LYS A 572 44.09 -5.77 -16.40
N THR A 573 44.18 -6.41 -15.22
CA THR A 573 43.03 -6.63 -14.33
C THR A 573 42.41 -5.32 -13.85
N ALA A 574 43.22 -4.36 -13.37
CA ALA A 574 42.71 -3.07 -12.93
C ALA A 574 42.03 -2.29 -14.06
N LEU A 575 42.61 -2.33 -15.27
CA LEU A 575 42.03 -1.68 -16.44
C LEU A 575 40.70 -2.31 -16.84
N THR A 576 40.62 -3.65 -16.92
CA THR A 576 39.38 -4.38 -17.24
C THR A 576 38.28 -4.12 -16.23
N LEU A 577 38.58 -4.15 -14.92
CA LEU A 577 37.59 -3.88 -13.88
C LEU A 577 37.12 -2.42 -13.89
N SER A 578 38.03 -1.49 -14.14
CA SER A 578 37.69 -0.06 -14.31
C SER A 578 36.81 0.17 -15.55
N GLY A 579 37.13 -0.51 -16.66
CA GLY A 579 36.33 -0.50 -17.88
C GLY A 579 34.93 -1.07 -17.65
N ALA A 580 34.82 -2.20 -16.95
CA ALA A 580 33.54 -2.82 -16.61
C ALA A 580 32.69 -1.94 -15.68
N LEU A 581 33.33 -1.30 -14.68
CA LEU A 581 32.67 -0.34 -13.80
C LEU A 581 32.13 0.85 -14.58
N LEU A 582 32.93 1.44 -15.47
CA LEU A 582 32.54 2.60 -16.29
C LEU A 582 31.42 2.27 -17.27
N LEU A 583 31.57 1.17 -18.03
CA LEU A 583 30.54 0.68 -18.96
C LEU A 583 29.25 0.37 -18.20
N GLY A 584 29.35 -0.28 -17.05
CA GLY A 584 28.20 -0.60 -16.24
C GLY A 584 27.48 0.64 -15.70
N LEU A 585 28.20 1.62 -15.15
CA LEU A 585 27.60 2.88 -14.70
C LEU A 585 26.90 3.60 -15.85
N ALA A 586 27.55 3.72 -17.01
CA ALA A 586 26.98 4.36 -18.19
C ALA A 586 25.70 3.65 -18.65
N ALA A 587 25.74 2.33 -18.85
CA ALA A 587 24.59 1.53 -19.27
C ALA A 587 23.43 1.59 -18.27
N GLY A 588 23.72 1.52 -16.96
CA GLY A 588 22.71 1.63 -15.92
C GLY A 588 22.03 3.00 -15.86
N MET A 589 22.81 4.08 -16.00
CA MET A 589 22.24 5.44 -16.06
C MET A 589 21.44 5.67 -17.35
N VAL A 590 21.92 5.18 -18.50
CA VAL A 590 21.19 5.23 -19.78
C VAL A 590 19.85 4.52 -19.66
N ARG A 591 19.85 3.33 -19.05
CA ARG A 591 18.63 2.55 -18.80
C ARG A 591 17.61 3.32 -17.97
N GLU A 592 18.01 3.96 -16.87
CA GLU A 592 17.07 4.74 -16.05
C GLU A 592 16.55 5.99 -16.79
N ARG A 593 17.46 6.72 -17.43
CA ARG A 593 17.14 8.00 -18.09
C ARG A 593 16.26 7.82 -19.31
N SER A 594 16.44 6.73 -20.04
CA SER A 594 15.58 6.35 -21.16
C SER A 594 14.36 5.53 -20.74
N GLN A 595 14.34 5.01 -19.50
CA GLN A 595 13.37 4.03 -19.00
C GLN A 595 13.32 2.72 -19.80
N SER A 596 14.35 2.45 -20.61
CA SER A 596 14.38 1.35 -21.56
C SER A 596 15.66 0.53 -21.41
N LEU A 597 15.52 -0.78 -21.47
CA LEU A 597 16.62 -1.72 -21.58
C LEU A 597 17.33 -1.59 -22.94
N TRP A 598 16.57 -1.31 -24.00
CA TRP A 598 17.07 -1.38 -25.37
C TRP A 598 18.17 -0.35 -25.66
N THR A 599 18.14 0.80 -25.00
CA THR A 599 19.21 1.81 -25.12
C THR A 599 20.50 1.34 -24.48
N ALA A 600 20.44 0.65 -23.34
CA ALA A 600 21.60 0.05 -22.71
C ALA A 600 22.18 -1.08 -23.57
N VAL A 601 21.31 -1.92 -24.17
CA VAL A 601 21.71 -2.93 -25.17
C VAL A 601 22.44 -2.29 -26.33
N VAL A 602 21.88 -1.24 -26.95
CA VAL A 602 22.53 -0.53 -28.07
C VAL A 602 23.89 0.05 -27.67
N PHE A 603 24.00 0.65 -26.49
CA PHE A 603 25.27 1.21 -26.00
C PHE A 603 26.32 0.13 -25.81
N HIS A 604 25.93 -1.01 -25.26
CA HIS A 604 26.80 -2.14 -25.07
C HIS A 604 27.21 -2.77 -26.41
N MET A 605 26.29 -2.90 -27.38
CA MET A 605 26.61 -3.36 -28.75
C MET A 605 27.60 -2.42 -29.45
N LEU A 606 27.42 -1.10 -29.33
CA LEU A 606 28.35 -0.11 -29.90
C LEU A 606 29.73 -0.16 -29.23
N ALA A 607 29.76 -0.31 -27.90
CA ALA A 607 31.00 -0.50 -27.16
C ALA A 607 31.71 -1.79 -27.62
N ALA A 608 30.96 -2.89 -27.79
CA ALA A 608 31.46 -4.17 -28.30
C ALA A 608 32.10 -4.03 -29.67
N ALA A 609 31.37 -3.44 -30.62
CA ALA A 609 31.87 -3.19 -31.97
C ALA A 609 33.14 -2.31 -31.97
N ALA A 610 33.18 -1.25 -31.16
CA ALA A 610 34.33 -0.38 -31.05
C ALA A 610 35.57 -1.09 -30.47
N ALA A 611 35.39 -1.93 -29.44
CA ALA A 611 36.49 -2.67 -28.84
C ALA A 611 37.06 -3.73 -29.79
N PHE A 612 36.21 -4.46 -30.52
CA PHE A 612 36.68 -5.42 -31.52
C PHE A 612 37.39 -4.71 -32.69
N LEU A 613 36.85 -3.59 -33.17
CA LEU A 613 37.49 -2.80 -34.21
C LEU A 613 38.86 -2.27 -33.76
N ALA A 614 38.94 -1.74 -32.53
CA ALA A 614 40.20 -1.28 -31.96
C ALA A 614 41.23 -2.41 -31.87
N HIS A 615 40.81 -3.62 -31.50
CA HIS A 615 41.67 -4.80 -31.48
C HIS A 615 42.20 -5.15 -32.87
N TYR A 616 41.33 -5.18 -33.90
CA TYR A 616 41.74 -5.45 -35.29
C TYR A 616 42.64 -4.37 -35.89
N LEU A 617 42.54 -3.11 -35.46
CA LEU A 617 43.40 -2.02 -35.95
C LEU A 617 44.77 -1.99 -35.26
N LEU A 618 44.92 -2.63 -34.11
CA LEU A 618 46.17 -2.67 -33.32
C LEU A 618 47.01 -3.94 -33.61
N GLN A 619 46.43 -4.94 -34.28
CA GLN A 619 47.14 -6.07 -34.88
C GLN A 619 47.65 -5.70 -36.27
#